data_AF-A0A7Y0SJD1-F1
#
_entry.id   AF-A0A7Y0SJD1-F1
#
_cell.length_a   1.000
_cell.length_b   1.000
_cell.length_c   1.000
_cell.angle_alpha   90.00
_cell.angle_beta   90.00
_cell.angle_gamma   90.00
#
_symmetry.space_group_name_H-M   'P 1'
#
loop_
_entity.id
_entity.type
_entity.pdbx_description
1 polymer ?
#
loop_
_entity_poly.entity_id
_entity_poly.type
_entity_poly.pdbx_seq_one_letter_code
_entity_poly.pdbx_strand_id
1 'polypeptide(L)' 'LTMLFISHDLPVIRQMCDRVGVMQMGTLLEVAPTEQLFTAPQHEYSKKLISLMPEFTGLREEIETA' A
#
# COMPACT_ATOMS: atom_id res chain seq x y z
N LEU A 1 20.20 5.45 4.02
CA LEU A 1 19.40 6.68 3.91
C LEU A 1 18.01 6.37 4.46
N THR A 2 17.35 7.30 5.14
CA THR A 2 16.00 7.09 5.70
C THR A 2 15.07 8.16 5.16
N MET A 3 13.90 7.77 4.66
CA MET A 3 12.92 8.66 4.07
C MET A 3 11.54 8.38 4.68
N LEU A 4 10.76 9.43 4.88
CA LEU A 4 9.38 9.36 5.34
C LEU A 4 8.48 9.96 4.25
N PHE A 5 7.52 9.17 3.78
CA PHE A 5 6.57 9.60 2.77
C PHE A 5 5.14 9.59 3.34
N ILE A 6 4.37 10.63 3.05
CA ILE A 6 2.98 10.78 3.50
C ILE A 6 2.13 11.05 2.26
N SER A 7 1.20 10.14 1.98
CA SER A 7 0.26 10.27 0.87
C SER A 7 -1.08 9.62 1.23
N HIS A 8 -2.11 9.95 0.46
CA HIS A 8 -3.41 9.28 0.50
C HIS A 8 -3.57 8.26 -0.64
N ASP A 9 -2.67 8.30 -1.62
CA ASP A 9 -2.65 7.40 -2.77
C ASP A 9 -1.88 6.12 -2.41
N LEU A 10 -2.63 5.06 -2.15
CA LEU A 10 -2.09 3.76 -1.76
C LEU A 10 -1.28 3.07 -2.89
N PRO A 11 -1.66 3.12 -4.18
CA PRO A 11 -0.80 2.68 -5.29
C PRO A 11 0.60 3.29 -5.28
N VAL A 12 0.71 4.61 -5.07
CA VAL A 12 2.02 5.28 -5.01
C VAL A 12 2.82 4.83 -3.79
N ILE A 13 2.18 4.72 -2.63
CA ILE A 13 2.82 4.24 -1.39
C ILE A 13 3.35 2.82 -1.58
N ARG A 14 2.59 1.95 -2.26
CA ARG A 14 2.99 0.56 -2.53
C ARG A 14 4.29 0.46 -3.32
N GLN A 15 4.54 1.40 -4.23
CA GLN A 15 5.74 1.40 -5.08
C GLN A 15 6.95 2.07 -4.42
N MET A 16 6.72 3.07 -3.55
CA MET A 16 7.78 3.90 -2.98
C MET A 16 8.24 3.49 -1.58
N CYS A 17 7.38 2.83 -0.79
CA CYS A 17 7.65 2.56 0.62
C CYS A 17 7.85 1.07 0.89
N ASP A 18 8.80 0.74 1.78
CA ASP A 18 9.00 -0.63 2.29
C ASP A 18 8.05 -0.95 3.46
N ARG A 19 7.66 0.07 4.22
CA ARG A 19 6.78 -0.02 5.39
C ARG A 19 5.73 1.08 5.34
N VAL A 20 4.50 0.74 5.70
CA VAL A 20 3.37 1.65 5.65
C VAL A 20 2.69 1.71 7.01
N GLY A 21 2.42 2.93 7.47
CA GLY A 21 1.60 3.21 8.64
C GLY A 21 0.27 3.80 8.22
N VAL A 22 -0.83 3.23 8.69
CA VAL A 22 -2.19 3.76 8.48
C VAL A 22 -2.58 4.56 9.70
N MET A 23 -2.96 5.83 9.48
CA MET A 23 -3.35 6.75 10.54
C MET A 23 -4.77 7.26 10.33
N GLN A 24 -5.55 7.35 11.39
CA GLN A 24 -6.90 7.93 11.38
C GLN A 24 -7.06 8.83 12.61
N MET A 25 -7.56 10.05 12.41
CA MET A 25 -7.85 11.00 13.50
C MET A 25 -6.65 11.21 14.45
N GLY A 26 -5.43 11.24 13.90
CA GLY A 26 -4.20 11.41 14.68
C GLY A 26 -3.73 10.17 15.43
N THR A 27 -4.37 9.02 15.24
CA THR A 27 -3.98 7.75 15.86
C THR A 27 -3.43 6.80 14.79
N LEU A 28 -2.25 6.22 15.06
CA LEU A 28 -1.64 5.20 14.21
C LEU A 28 -2.34 3.87 14.48
N LEU A 29 -3.11 3.40 13.51
CA LEU A 29 -3.97 2.22 13.65
C LEU A 29 -3.24 0.93 13.28
N GLU A 30 -2.34 0.99 12.31
CA GLU A 30 -1.62 -0.17 11.83
C GLU A 30 -0.27 0.25 11.25
N VAL A 31 0.78 -0.54 11.50
CA VAL A 31 2.08 -0.39 10.85
C VAL A 31 2.54 -1.77 10.44
N ALA A 32 2.75 -1.97 9.15
CA ALA A 32 3.17 -3.25 8.61
C ALA A 32 4.12 -3.04 7.42
N PRO A 33 4.90 -4.07 7.03
CA PRO A 33 5.52 -4.12 5.71
C PRO A 33 4.48 -3.89 4.63
N THR A 34 4.85 -3.18 3.56
CA THR A 34 3.96 -2.84 2.45
C THR A 34 3.22 -4.07 1.93
N GLU A 35 3.94 -5.15 1.62
CA GLU A 35 3.34 -6.40 1.13
C GLU A 35 2.31 -7.00 2.10
N GLN A 36 2.62 -7.00 3.41
CA GLN A 36 1.71 -7.54 4.42
C GLN A 36 0.46 -6.68 4.58
N LEU A 37 0.61 -5.35 4.54
CA LEU A 37 -0.53 -4.44 4.62
C LEU A 37 -1.50 -4.68 3.45
N PHE A 38 -0.98 -4.89 2.22
CA PHE A 38 -1.81 -5.09 1.03
C PHE A 38 -2.37 -6.51 0.89
N THR A 39 -1.70 -7.54 1.41
CA THR A 39 -2.13 -8.94 1.28
C THR A 39 -2.95 -9.44 2.47
N ALA A 40 -2.61 -9.01 3.69
CA ALA A 40 -3.23 -9.46 4.93
C ALA A 40 -3.37 -8.30 5.96
N PRO A 41 -4.09 -7.23 5.61
CA PRO A 41 -4.35 -6.12 6.52
C PRO A 41 -5.07 -6.61 7.78
N GLN A 42 -4.57 -6.23 8.96
CA GLN A 42 -5.14 -6.63 10.24
C GLN A 42 -6.26 -5.69 10.67
N HIS A 43 -6.13 -4.39 10.41
CA HIS A 43 -7.10 -3.40 10.88
C HIS A 43 -8.27 -3.25 9.89
N GLU A 44 -9.49 -3.17 10.42
CA GLU A 44 -10.72 -3.01 9.61
C GLU A 44 -10.70 -1.75 8.74
N TYR A 45 -10.09 -0.67 9.22
CA TYR A 45 -9.91 0.56 8.44
C TYR A 45 -8.94 0.34 7.26
N SER A 46 -7.82 -0.36 7.46
CA SER A 46 -6.88 -0.70 6.38
C SER A 46 -7.53 -1.59 5.33
N LYS A 47 -8.33 -2.57 5.75
CA LYS A 47 -9.15 -3.41 4.83
C LYS A 47 -10.07 -2.56 3.97
N LYS A 48 -10.80 -1.62 4.58
CA LYS A 48 -11.70 -0.71 3.85
C LYS A 48 -10.93 0.18 2.87
N LEU A 49 -9.80 0.74 3.29
CA LEU A 49 -8.94 1.58 2.44
C LEU A 49 -8.43 0.80 1.22
N ILE A 50 -7.94 -0.42 1.43
CA ILE A 50 -7.41 -1.27 0.36
C ILE A 50 -8.54 -1.73 -0.57
N SER A 51 -9.71 -2.05 -0.03
CA SER A 51 -10.88 -2.43 -0.84
C SER A 51 -11.40 -1.29 -1.74
N LEU A 52 -11.05 -0.03 -1.45
CA LEU A 52 -11.38 1.12 -2.28
C LEU A 52 -10.31 1.41 -3.34
N MET A 53 -9.17 0.73 -3.28
CA MET A 53 -8.13 0.91 -4.28
C MET A 53 -8.54 0.27 -5.61
N PRO A 54 -8.26 0.94 -6.73
CA PRO A 54 -8.29 0.28 -8.01
C PRO A 54 -7.20 -0.80 -8.03
N GLU A 55 -7.61 -2.05 -8.29
CA GLU A 55 -6.65 -3.11 -8.58
C GLU A 55 -5.90 -2.74 -9.85
N PHE A 56 -4.61 -2.42 -9.74
CA PHE A 56 -3.73 -2.29 -10.89
C PHE A 56 -3.45 -3.70 -11.47
N THR A 57 -4.46 -4.30 -12.08
CA THR A 57 -4.33 -5.46 -12.95
C THR A 57 -4.06 -4.93 -14.36
N GLY A 58 -2.83 -4.52 -14.63
CA GLY A 58 -2.47 -3.97 -15.93
C GLY A 58 -1.00 -3.61 -16.07
N LEU A 59 -0.34 -4.32 -17.00
CA LEU A 59 0.98 -4.07 -17.60
C LEU A 59 2.24 -4.65 -16.92
N ARG A 60 2.33 -5.98 -16.91
CA ARG A 60 3.61 -6.71 -17.02
C ARG A 60 3.47 -7.97 -17.88
N GLU A 61 2.94 -7.82 -19.08
CA GLU A 61 3.17 -8.74 -20.20
C GLU A 61 3.54 -7.88 -21.38
N GLU A 62 4.84 -7.77 -21.69
CA GLU A 62 5.42 -7.47 -23.01
C GLU A 62 6.90 -7.11 -22.86
N ILE A 63 7.74 -7.98 -22.30
CA ILE A 63 9.15 -8.15 -22.76
C ILE A 63 9.61 -9.58 -22.43
N GLU A 64 9.09 -10.59 -23.14
CA GLU A 64 9.90 -11.79 -23.39
C GLU A 64 9.48 -12.46 -24.72
N THR A 65 10.33 -12.25 -25.73
CA THR A 65 10.58 -13.13 -26.89
C THR A 65 9.55 -13.20 -28.03
N ALA A 66 9.85 -12.49 -29.13
CA ALA A 66 9.68 -12.97 -30.50
C ALA A 66 10.73 -12.35 -31.42
#